data_AF-A0A971UCX1-F1
#
_entry.id   AF-A0A971UCX1-F1
#
_cell.length_a   1.000
_cell.length_b   1.000
_cell.length_c   1.000
_cell.angle_alpha   90.00
_cell.angle_beta   90.00
_cell.angle_gamma   90.00
#
_symmetry.space_group_name_H-M   'P 1'
#
loop_
_entity.id
_entity.type
_entity.pdbx_description
1 polymer ?
#
loop_
_entity_poly.entity_id
_entity_poly.type
_entity_poly.pdbx_seq_one_letter_code
_entity_poly.pdbx_strand_id
1 'polypeptide(L)'
;MHELVLVALLLGLSAAVWLVLLARRRAGQAFVPYEARRPVPWGLLDVFLALTLLVFLTSVALATLGDDITCRPDEPLDPDAVSRQLTVILAQALVSLVVVVVSVGTIWLRYRATGADLGWSAAKVRSDIWLGVIAFLALAPPVYAIQMCLVQWFESKHPLIELIRYNPQPPLIAAVIVSAVAVAPLVEEYLFRGLLQGWLERLADGHDDPLVLILGRADQAPSVAAPGAARWPVAVSAFTFAILHVTHGPDWIPLFVLALGLGYLYRQTHRLLPAIVVHGLLNACSLLVLLVS
;
A
#
# COMPACT_ATOMS: atom_id res chain seq x y z
N MET A 1 -20.95 20.16 -16.21
CA MET A 1 -22.03 19.16 -16.08
C MET A 1 -21.53 17.73 -16.06
N HIS A 2 -20.66 17.31 -17.00
CA HIS A 2 -20.18 15.91 -17.07
C HIS A 2 -19.44 15.44 -15.81
N GLU A 3 -18.60 16.28 -15.21
CA GLU A 3 -17.87 15.95 -13.96
C GLU A 3 -18.80 15.76 -12.76
N LEU A 4 -19.78 16.65 -12.58
CA LEU A 4 -20.77 16.54 -11.51
C LEU A 4 -21.60 15.26 -11.63
N VAL A 5 -21.96 14.86 -12.86
CA VAL A 5 -22.66 13.59 -13.11
C VAL A 5 -21.76 12.40 -12.74
N LEU A 6 -20.48 12.44 -13.12
CA LEU A 6 -19.53 11.37 -12.77
C LEU A 6 -19.33 11.23 -11.25
N VAL A 7 -19.15 12.34 -10.55
CA VAL A 7 -19.02 12.36 -9.08
C VAL A 7 -20.30 11.82 -8.43
N ALA A 8 -21.47 12.27 -8.86
CA ALA A 8 -22.75 11.79 -8.35
C ALA A 8 -22.94 10.28 -8.59
N LEU A 9 -22.53 9.77 -9.75
CA LEU A 9 -22.54 8.34 -10.06
C LEU A 9 -21.61 7.54 -9.14
N LEU A 10 -20.36 8.01 -8.94
CA LEU A 10 -19.41 7.35 -8.05
C LEU A 10 -19.88 7.32 -6.59
N LEU A 11 -20.47 8.42 -6.10
CA LEU A 11 -21.07 8.49 -4.78
C LEU A 11 -22.30 7.57 -4.67
N GLY A 12 -23.14 7.51 -5.70
CA GLY A 12 -24.28 6.59 -5.76
C GLY A 12 -23.85 5.11 -5.73
N LEU A 13 -22.81 4.75 -6.50
CA LEU A 13 -22.22 3.41 -6.48
C LEU A 13 -21.61 3.08 -5.11
N SER A 14 -20.89 4.01 -4.51
CA SER A 14 -20.34 3.84 -3.17
C SER A 14 -21.44 3.62 -2.12
N ALA A 15 -22.50 4.43 -2.17
CA ALA A 15 -23.65 4.28 -1.28
C ALA A 15 -24.31 2.90 -1.45
N ALA A 16 -24.50 2.44 -2.69
CA ALA A 16 -25.02 1.10 -2.96
C ALA A 16 -24.12 -0.01 -2.39
N VAL A 17 -22.80 0.10 -2.55
CA VAL A 17 -21.83 -0.84 -1.96
C VAL A 17 -21.95 -0.84 -0.44
N TRP A 18 -21.98 0.33 0.20
CA TRP A 18 -22.13 0.42 1.66
C TRP A 18 -23.46 -0.14 2.16
N LEU A 19 -24.58 0.07 1.45
CA LEU A 19 -25.86 -0.55 1.80
C LEU A 19 -25.76 -2.07 1.84
N VAL A 20 -25.11 -2.68 0.84
CA VAL A 20 -24.87 -4.13 0.81
C VAL A 20 -23.96 -4.57 1.96
N LEU A 21 -22.84 -3.87 2.20
CA LEU A 21 -21.90 -4.20 3.27
C LEU A 21 -22.54 -4.09 4.66
N LEU A 22 -23.34 -3.04 4.90
CA LEU A 22 -24.08 -2.84 6.14
C LEU A 22 -25.18 -3.88 6.33
N ALA A 23 -25.89 -4.27 5.26
CA ALA A 23 -26.87 -5.36 5.32
C ALA A 23 -26.21 -6.69 5.71
N ARG A 24 -25.05 -7.03 5.12
CA ARG A 24 -24.26 -8.21 5.51
C ARG A 24 -23.87 -8.14 6.99
N ARG A 25 -23.41 -6.98 7.46
CA ARG A 25 -23.01 -6.80 8.86
C ARG A 25 -24.17 -6.94 9.83
N ARG A 26 -25.35 -6.41 9.48
CA ARG A 26 -26.60 -6.57 10.25
C ARG A 26 -27.05 -8.03 10.31
N ALA A 27 -26.80 -8.80 9.26
CA ALA A 27 -27.02 -10.25 9.21
C ALA A 27 -25.95 -11.07 9.97
N GLY A 28 -25.06 -10.42 10.74
CA GLY A 28 -24.01 -11.10 11.49
C GLY A 28 -22.81 -11.56 10.65
N GLN A 29 -22.79 -11.27 9.35
CA GLN A 29 -21.69 -11.64 8.45
C GLN A 29 -20.56 -10.60 8.47
N ALA A 30 -19.35 -11.03 8.12
CA ALA A 30 -18.25 -10.12 7.84
C ALA A 30 -18.49 -9.35 6.52
N PHE A 31 -17.91 -8.16 6.41
CA PHE A 31 -18.01 -7.34 5.18
C PHE A 31 -17.46 -8.09 3.98
N VAL A 32 -16.27 -8.66 4.15
CA VAL A 32 -15.64 -9.63 3.25
C VAL A 32 -15.54 -10.97 4.00
N PRO A 33 -15.96 -12.10 3.40
CA PRO A 33 -15.82 -13.42 4.00
C PRO A 33 -14.36 -13.74 4.35
N TYR A 34 -14.16 -14.36 5.51
CA TYR A 34 -12.84 -14.87 5.90
C TYR A 34 -12.50 -16.12 5.09
N GLU A 35 -11.29 -16.17 4.54
CA GLU A 35 -10.72 -17.35 3.91
C GLU A 35 -9.64 -17.96 4.80
N ALA A 36 -9.75 -19.26 5.08
CA ALA A 36 -8.75 -19.99 5.86
C ALA A 36 -7.39 -19.96 5.18
N ARG A 37 -6.32 -19.77 5.96
CA ARG A 37 -4.96 -19.59 5.47
C ARG A 37 -3.93 -20.30 6.35
N ARG A 38 -2.74 -20.47 5.81
CA ARG A 38 -1.57 -20.80 6.62
C ARG A 38 -1.01 -19.52 7.24
N PRO A 39 -0.54 -19.54 8.50
CA PRO A 39 0.23 -18.43 9.01
C PRO A 39 1.51 -18.28 8.20
N VAL A 40 2.07 -17.07 8.20
CA VAL A 40 3.23 -16.76 7.37
C VAL A 40 4.49 -17.47 7.88
N PRO A 41 5.38 -17.97 7.00
CA PRO A 41 6.58 -18.70 7.39
C PRO A 41 7.68 -17.84 8.02
N TRP A 42 7.77 -16.57 7.66
CA TRP A 42 8.83 -15.67 8.11
C TRP A 42 8.70 -15.23 9.58
N GLY A 43 9.81 -14.72 10.11
CA GLY A 43 9.90 -14.13 11.43
C GLY A 43 10.22 -12.64 11.40
N LEU A 44 10.41 -12.06 12.58
CA LEU A 44 10.78 -10.67 12.78
C LEU A 44 12.09 -10.31 12.06
N LEU A 45 13.04 -11.25 11.98
CA LEU A 45 14.31 -11.05 11.28
C LEU A 45 14.12 -10.73 9.80
N ASP A 46 13.18 -11.38 9.11
CA ASP A 46 12.92 -11.12 7.68
C ASP A 46 12.29 -9.74 7.47
N VAL A 47 11.39 -9.33 8.38
CA VAL A 47 10.80 -7.98 8.37
C VAL A 47 11.89 -6.92 8.53
N PHE A 48 12.78 -7.09 9.51
CA PHE A 48 13.90 -6.18 9.72
C PHE A 48 14.90 -6.17 8.57
N LEU A 49 15.22 -7.33 7.99
CA LEU A 49 16.10 -7.43 6.81
C LEU A 49 15.54 -6.64 5.62
N ALA A 50 14.26 -6.82 5.30
CA ALA A 50 13.61 -6.13 4.20
C ALA A 50 13.61 -4.60 4.41
N LEU A 51 13.22 -4.13 5.60
CA LEU A 51 13.19 -2.70 5.92
C LEU A 51 14.59 -2.08 5.97
N THR A 52 15.55 -2.76 6.57
CA THR A 52 16.94 -2.28 6.64
C THR A 52 17.56 -2.22 5.25
N LEU A 53 17.31 -3.23 4.41
CA LEU A 53 17.78 -3.24 3.04
C LEU A 53 17.16 -2.09 2.22
N LEU A 54 15.86 -1.83 2.39
CA LEU A 54 15.18 -0.71 1.74
C LEU A 54 15.82 0.63 2.13
N VAL A 55 15.94 0.90 3.44
CA VAL A 55 16.53 2.15 3.93
C VAL A 55 17.97 2.29 3.47
N PHE A 56 18.76 1.22 3.55
CA PHE A 56 20.15 1.23 3.12
C PHE A 56 20.29 1.53 1.63
N LEU A 57 19.59 0.79 0.76
CA LEU A 57 19.69 0.98 -0.68
C LEU A 57 19.11 2.33 -1.13
N THR A 58 18.03 2.80 -0.52
CA THR A 58 17.49 4.14 -0.80
C THR A 58 18.46 5.23 -0.35
N SER A 59 19.14 5.06 0.80
CA SER A 59 20.15 6.02 1.27
C SER A 59 21.38 6.04 0.35
N VAL A 60 21.81 4.88 -0.15
CA VAL A 60 22.91 4.78 -1.13
C VAL A 60 22.51 5.41 -2.46
N ALA A 61 21.31 5.13 -2.97
CA ALA A 61 20.79 5.75 -4.18
C ALA A 61 20.70 7.28 -4.03
N LEU A 62 20.22 7.77 -2.89
CA LEU A 62 20.16 9.20 -2.61
C LEU A 62 21.55 9.82 -2.46
N ALA A 63 22.51 9.17 -1.80
CA ALA A 63 23.87 9.69 -1.66
C ALA A 63 24.66 9.68 -2.99
N THR A 64 24.27 8.85 -3.96
CA THR A 64 24.96 8.72 -5.25
C THR A 64 24.31 9.53 -6.37
N LEU A 65 22.99 9.72 -6.31
CA LEU A 65 22.21 10.37 -7.36
C LEU A 65 21.54 11.67 -6.89
N GLY A 66 21.42 11.86 -5.58
CA GLY A 66 20.91 13.07 -4.96
C GLY A 66 22.04 14.06 -4.79
N ASP A 67 22.15 15.00 -5.72
CA ASP A 67 22.91 16.22 -5.48
C ASP A 67 22.19 17.08 -4.42
N ASP A 68 22.92 18.00 -3.78
CA ASP A 68 22.41 19.15 -2.99
C ASP A 68 21.64 20.13 -3.90
N ILE A 69 20.76 19.63 -4.77
CA ILE A 69 19.79 20.49 -5.42
C ILE A 69 18.81 20.86 -4.33
N THR A 70 19.08 21.98 -3.66
CA THR A 70 18.07 22.82 -3.05
C THR A 70 17.14 23.30 -4.16
N CYS A 71 16.40 22.39 -4.79
CA CYS A 71 15.30 22.73 -5.66
C CYS A 71 14.35 23.49 -4.77
N ARG A 72 14.19 24.78 -5.02
CA ARG A 72 12.96 25.44 -4.61
C ARG A 72 11.85 24.71 -5.37
N PRO A 73 10.91 24.05 -4.68
CA PRO A 73 9.85 23.28 -5.33
C PRO A 73 9.01 24.16 -6.29
N ASP A 74 9.10 25.48 -6.16
CA ASP A 74 8.26 26.46 -6.85
C ASP A 74 8.89 27.06 -8.13
N GLU A 75 10.11 26.65 -8.51
CA GLU A 75 10.81 27.18 -9.69
C GLU A 75 10.97 26.12 -10.80
N PRO A 76 10.79 26.49 -12.08
CA PRO A 76 11.06 25.59 -13.20
C PRO A 76 12.51 25.13 -13.20
N LEU A 77 12.72 23.85 -13.44
CA LEU A 77 14.03 23.22 -13.46
C LEU A 77 14.67 23.35 -14.84
N ASP A 78 15.99 23.51 -14.85
CA ASP A 78 16.81 23.31 -16.05
C ASP A 78 16.61 21.87 -16.59
N PRO A 79 16.52 21.65 -17.92
CA PRO A 79 16.56 20.34 -18.56
C PRO A 79 17.49 19.28 -17.92
N ASP A 80 18.70 19.67 -17.51
CA ASP A 80 19.64 18.76 -16.86
C ASP A 80 19.15 18.31 -15.47
N ALA A 81 18.54 19.22 -14.71
CA ALA A 81 17.96 18.92 -13.41
C ALA A 81 16.73 18.02 -13.52
N VAL A 82 15.89 18.21 -14.54
CA VAL A 82 14.75 17.30 -14.80
C VAL A 82 15.23 15.89 -15.14
N SER A 83 16.27 15.77 -15.98
CA SER A 83 16.85 14.47 -16.35
C SER A 83 17.44 13.74 -15.13
N ARG A 84 18.09 14.48 -14.21
CA ARG A 84 18.57 13.93 -12.93
C ARG A 84 17.41 13.46 -12.05
N GLN A 85 16.36 14.25 -11.88
CA GLN A 85 15.20 13.83 -11.08
C GLN A 85 14.47 12.62 -11.65
N LEU A 86 14.32 12.56 -12.97
CA LEU A 86 13.81 11.35 -13.64
C LEU A 86 14.67 10.13 -13.27
N THR A 87 15.99 10.28 -13.30
CA THR A 87 16.92 9.21 -12.90
C THR A 87 16.74 8.80 -11.43
N VAL A 88 16.59 9.76 -10.52
CA VAL A 88 16.35 9.49 -9.10
C VAL A 88 15.04 8.74 -8.88
N ILE A 89 13.94 9.16 -9.50
CA ILE A 89 12.62 8.50 -9.38
C ILE A 89 12.69 7.06 -9.89
N LEU A 90 13.29 6.85 -11.06
CA LEU A 90 13.45 5.51 -11.64
C LEU A 90 14.37 4.64 -10.79
N ALA A 91 15.46 5.19 -10.26
CA ALA A 91 16.36 4.47 -9.35
C ALA A 91 15.67 4.07 -8.05
N GLN A 92 14.87 4.96 -7.43
CA GLN A 92 14.09 4.65 -6.23
C GLN A 92 13.05 3.56 -6.48
N ALA A 93 12.34 3.63 -7.62
CA ALA A 93 11.40 2.59 -8.01
C ALA A 93 12.10 1.23 -8.22
N LEU A 94 13.27 1.23 -8.88
CA LEU A 94 14.06 0.03 -9.10
C LEU A 94 14.59 -0.56 -7.79
N VAL A 95 15.16 0.26 -6.91
CA VAL A 95 15.63 -0.16 -5.57
C VAL A 95 14.51 -0.84 -4.80
N SER A 96 13.33 -0.22 -4.79
CA SER A 96 12.16 -0.76 -4.09
C SER A 96 11.73 -2.13 -4.63
N LEU A 97 11.75 -2.32 -5.95
CA LEU A 97 11.47 -3.61 -6.58
C LEU A 97 12.56 -4.65 -6.27
N VAL A 98 13.83 -4.25 -6.29
CA VAL A 98 14.96 -5.13 -5.93
C VAL A 98 14.81 -5.62 -4.49
N VAL A 99 14.41 -4.76 -3.56
CA VAL A 99 14.15 -5.15 -2.16
C VAL A 99 13.06 -6.21 -2.08
N VAL A 100 11.94 -6.04 -2.80
CA VAL A 100 10.86 -7.05 -2.84
C VAL A 100 11.39 -8.38 -3.38
N VAL A 101 12.14 -8.35 -4.49
CA VAL A 101 12.71 -9.56 -5.11
C VAL A 101 13.68 -10.27 -4.17
N VAL A 102 14.60 -9.53 -3.55
CA VAL A 102 15.57 -10.10 -2.59
C VAL A 102 14.85 -10.66 -1.37
N SER A 103 13.90 -9.92 -0.80
CA SER A 103 13.12 -10.35 0.36
C SER A 103 12.31 -11.63 0.07
N VAL A 104 11.59 -11.67 -1.05
CA VAL A 104 10.87 -12.87 -1.52
C VAL A 104 11.85 -14.03 -1.76
N GLY A 105 12.99 -13.78 -2.39
CA GLY A 105 14.03 -14.79 -2.64
C GLY A 105 14.58 -15.38 -1.35
N THR A 106 14.89 -14.55 -0.35
CA THR A 106 15.35 -15.00 0.97
C THR A 106 14.30 -15.83 1.68
N ILE A 107 13.03 -15.39 1.68
CA ILE A 107 11.92 -16.14 2.29
C ILE A 107 11.71 -17.48 1.57
N TRP A 108 11.78 -17.51 0.25
CA TRP A 108 11.67 -18.74 -0.53
C TRP A 108 12.81 -19.72 -0.23
N LEU A 109 14.06 -19.24 -0.17
CA LEU A 109 15.23 -20.07 0.13
C LEU A 109 15.19 -20.63 1.55
N ARG A 110 14.77 -19.82 2.54
CA ARG A 110 14.75 -20.20 3.95
C ARG A 110 13.59 -21.12 4.32
N TYR A 111 12.41 -20.89 3.73
CA TYR A 111 11.17 -21.52 4.20
C TYR A 111 10.44 -22.34 3.15
N ARG A 112 10.91 -22.33 1.89
CA ARG A 112 10.17 -22.93 0.76
C ARG A 112 8.75 -22.38 0.63
N ALA A 113 8.58 -21.10 0.98
CA ALA A 113 7.30 -20.41 0.92
C ALA A 113 6.71 -20.48 -0.50
N THR A 114 5.40 -20.69 -0.57
CA THR A 114 4.65 -20.71 -1.81
C THR A 114 4.13 -19.31 -2.16
N GLY A 115 3.68 -19.12 -3.40
CA GLY A 115 2.98 -17.89 -3.78
C GLY A 115 1.75 -17.61 -2.90
N ALA A 116 1.05 -18.66 -2.46
CA ALA A 116 -0.08 -18.52 -1.55
C ALA A 116 0.32 -17.98 -0.18
N ASP A 117 1.48 -18.38 0.35
CA ASP A 117 1.99 -17.86 1.63
C ASP A 117 2.34 -16.36 1.54
N LEU A 118 2.84 -15.92 0.38
CA LEU A 118 3.11 -14.52 0.05
C LEU A 118 1.84 -13.72 -0.30
N GLY A 119 0.67 -14.36 -0.27
CA GLY A 119 -0.61 -13.75 -0.57
C GLY A 119 -0.90 -13.53 -2.05
N TRP A 120 -0.34 -14.39 -2.91
CA TRP A 120 -0.62 -14.45 -4.33
C TRP A 120 -1.42 -15.70 -4.71
N SER A 121 -2.45 -15.53 -5.54
CA SER A 121 -3.27 -16.65 -6.04
C SER A 121 -3.61 -16.46 -7.51
N ALA A 122 -2.93 -17.20 -8.39
CA ALA A 122 -3.18 -17.14 -9.84
C ALA A 122 -4.64 -17.50 -10.21
N ALA A 123 -5.27 -18.39 -9.45
CA ALA A 123 -6.66 -18.80 -9.66
C ALA A 123 -7.68 -17.71 -9.31
N LYS A 124 -7.30 -16.71 -8.49
CA LYS A 124 -8.20 -15.66 -7.98
C LYS A 124 -7.91 -14.26 -8.51
N VAL A 125 -6.99 -14.11 -9.47
CA VAL A 125 -6.61 -12.79 -10.05
C VAL A 125 -7.84 -11.96 -10.43
N ARG A 126 -8.79 -12.53 -11.16
CA ARG A 126 -10.00 -11.82 -11.58
C ARG A 126 -10.89 -11.43 -10.38
N SER A 127 -11.12 -12.34 -9.43
CA SER A 127 -11.96 -12.05 -8.27
C SER A 127 -11.29 -11.05 -7.33
N ASP A 128 -9.96 -11.04 -7.25
CA ASP A 128 -9.17 -10.09 -6.49
C ASP A 128 -9.22 -8.69 -7.06
N ILE A 129 -9.12 -8.54 -8.37
CA ILE A 129 -9.29 -7.26 -9.05
C ILE A 129 -10.68 -6.70 -8.76
N TRP A 130 -11.72 -7.53 -8.91
CA TRP A 130 -13.10 -7.08 -8.62
C TRP A 130 -13.32 -6.75 -7.15
N LEU A 131 -12.76 -7.54 -6.23
CA LEU A 131 -12.81 -7.25 -4.81
C LEU A 131 -12.12 -5.90 -4.51
N GLY A 132 -10.96 -5.65 -5.13
CA GLY A 132 -10.24 -4.39 -5.04
C GLY A 132 -11.06 -3.21 -5.57
N VAL A 133 -11.69 -3.33 -6.74
CA VAL A 133 -12.56 -2.28 -7.31
C VAL A 133 -13.75 -1.98 -6.40
N ILE A 134 -14.44 -3.02 -5.89
CA ILE A 134 -15.57 -2.84 -4.97
C ILE A 134 -15.12 -2.19 -3.66
N ALA A 135 -13.98 -2.63 -3.11
CA ALA A 135 -13.42 -2.04 -1.90
C ALA A 135 -12.97 -0.59 -2.13
N PHE A 136 -12.43 -0.27 -3.30
CA PHE A 136 -12.10 1.10 -3.70
C PHE A 136 -13.35 1.98 -3.71
N LEU A 137 -14.45 1.52 -4.32
CA LEU A 137 -15.72 2.26 -4.30
C LEU A 137 -16.24 2.49 -2.87
N ALA A 138 -15.98 1.56 -1.94
CA ALA A 138 -16.36 1.73 -0.53
C ALA A 138 -15.42 2.72 0.21
N LEU A 139 -14.11 2.61 0.01
CA LEU A 139 -13.09 3.31 0.79
C LEU A 139 -12.76 4.71 0.25
N ALA A 140 -12.81 4.92 -1.07
CA ALA A 140 -12.38 6.17 -1.67
C ALA A 140 -13.20 7.38 -1.21
N PRO A 141 -14.55 7.36 -1.18
CA PRO A 141 -15.32 8.51 -0.74
C PRO A 141 -15.07 8.95 0.71
N PRO A 142 -15.06 8.08 1.74
CA PRO A 142 -14.71 8.51 3.09
C PRO A 142 -13.27 8.99 3.21
N VAL A 143 -12.32 8.36 2.50
CA VAL A 143 -10.90 8.80 2.49
C VAL A 143 -10.79 10.21 1.88
N TYR A 144 -11.38 10.46 0.72
CA TYR A 144 -11.38 11.78 0.10
C TYR A 144 -12.18 12.82 0.88
N ALA A 145 -13.30 12.45 1.53
CA ALA A 145 -14.04 13.37 2.38
C ALA A 145 -13.22 13.84 3.58
N ILE A 146 -12.46 12.94 4.21
CA ILE A 146 -11.53 13.29 5.28
C ILE A 146 -10.43 14.20 4.75
N GLN A 147 -9.83 13.86 3.60
CA GLN A 147 -8.80 14.69 2.96
C GLN A 147 -9.35 16.11 2.67
N MET A 148 -10.49 16.21 1.99
CA MET A 148 -11.14 17.49 1.64
C MET A 148 -11.44 18.35 2.85
N CYS A 149 -11.79 17.73 3.98
CA CYS A 149 -12.00 18.40 5.26
C CYS A 149 -10.67 18.94 5.81
N LEU A 150 -9.64 18.10 5.91
CA LEU A 150 -8.35 18.48 6.49
C LEU A 150 -7.63 19.58 5.70
N VAL A 151 -7.69 19.55 4.37
CA VAL A 151 -7.03 20.56 3.53
C VAL A 151 -7.64 21.97 3.65
N GLN A 152 -8.79 22.12 4.34
CA GLN A 152 -9.33 23.44 4.69
C GLN A 152 -8.49 24.15 5.77
N TRP A 153 -7.73 23.39 6.57
CA TRP A 153 -6.95 23.93 7.70
C TRP A 153 -5.46 23.65 7.59
N PHE A 154 -5.04 22.66 6.79
CA PHE A 154 -3.64 22.26 6.65
C PHE A 154 -3.25 22.20 5.18
N GLU A 155 -2.08 22.71 4.85
CA GLU A 155 -1.50 22.58 3.51
C GLU A 155 -1.04 21.13 3.28
N SER A 156 -1.50 20.52 2.19
CA SER A 156 -1.05 19.21 1.73
C SER A 156 0.14 19.40 0.78
N LYS A 157 1.22 18.67 1.05
CA LYS A 157 2.48 18.75 0.30
C LYS A 157 2.76 17.42 -0.33
N HIS A 158 2.88 17.41 -1.65
CA HIS A 158 3.08 16.18 -2.39
C HIS A 158 4.29 16.36 -3.31
N PRO A 159 5.50 15.97 -2.88
CA PRO A 159 6.73 16.30 -3.60
C PRO A 159 6.75 15.84 -5.07
N LEU A 160 6.25 14.64 -5.37
CA LEU A 160 6.17 14.12 -6.75
C LEU A 160 5.15 14.86 -7.61
N ILE A 161 4.10 15.36 -6.97
CA ILE A 161 3.00 16.08 -7.61
C ILE A 161 3.41 17.52 -7.92
N GLU A 162 3.99 18.21 -6.94
CA GLU A 162 4.57 19.54 -7.12
C GLU A 162 5.59 19.51 -8.25
N LEU A 163 6.43 18.47 -8.27
CA LEU A 163 7.43 18.31 -9.30
C LEU A 163 6.85 18.33 -10.73
N ILE A 164 5.83 17.51 -11.01
CA ILE A 164 5.21 17.46 -12.35
C ILE A 164 4.36 18.70 -12.65
N ARG A 165 3.85 19.38 -11.62
CA ARG A 165 3.08 20.63 -11.77
C ARG A 165 3.97 21.76 -12.31
N TYR A 166 5.17 21.89 -11.76
CA TYR A 166 6.14 22.91 -12.19
C TYR A 166 6.98 22.47 -13.40
N ASN A 167 7.08 21.16 -13.67
CA ASN A 167 7.90 20.59 -14.75
C ASN A 167 7.15 19.52 -15.56
N PRO A 168 6.15 19.89 -16.39
CA PRO A 168 5.27 18.94 -17.08
C PRO A 168 5.94 18.28 -18.31
N GLN A 169 7.06 17.59 -18.11
CA GLN A 169 7.73 16.83 -19.17
C GLN A 169 7.12 15.44 -19.32
N PRO A 170 6.75 14.98 -20.53
CA PRO A 170 6.15 13.66 -20.74
C PRO A 170 6.89 12.47 -20.09
N PRO A 171 8.23 12.33 -20.19
CA PRO A 171 8.93 11.21 -19.55
C PRO A 171 8.88 11.27 -18.03
N LEU A 172 8.93 12.47 -17.44
CA LEU A 172 8.83 12.65 -15.99
C LEU A 172 7.43 12.31 -15.48
N ILE A 173 6.39 12.78 -16.16
CA ILE A 173 4.99 12.43 -15.85
C ILE A 173 4.79 10.92 -15.92
N ALA A 174 5.30 10.28 -16.98
CA ALA A 174 5.20 8.83 -17.13
C ALA A 174 5.90 8.08 -15.99
N ALA A 175 7.09 8.52 -15.59
CA ALA A 175 7.83 7.92 -14.47
C ALA A 175 7.08 8.07 -13.14
N VAL A 176 6.51 9.25 -12.86
CA VAL A 176 5.70 9.49 -11.66
C VAL A 176 4.44 8.62 -11.65
N ILE A 177 3.73 8.52 -12.78
CA ILE A 177 2.53 7.67 -12.90
C ILE A 177 2.89 6.20 -12.64
N VAL A 178 3.91 5.67 -13.32
CA VAL A 178 4.32 4.26 -13.15
C VAL A 178 4.77 4.00 -11.71
N SER A 179 5.55 4.91 -11.13
CA SER A 179 6.03 4.78 -9.76
C SER A 179 4.87 4.80 -8.75
N ALA A 180 4.01 5.82 -8.79
CA ALA A 180 2.96 6.02 -7.81
C ALA A 180 1.74 5.10 -7.99
N VAL A 181 1.36 4.73 -9.21
CA VAL A 181 0.15 3.93 -9.48
C VAL A 181 0.43 2.43 -9.45
N ALA A 182 1.66 2.00 -9.76
CA ALA A 182 2.00 0.59 -9.86
C ALA A 182 3.08 0.17 -8.85
N VAL A 183 4.26 0.78 -8.90
CA VAL A 183 5.42 0.31 -8.12
C VAL A 183 5.20 0.52 -6.62
N ALA A 184 4.83 1.73 -6.21
CA ALA A 184 4.61 2.07 -4.80
C ALA A 184 3.53 1.19 -4.16
N PRO A 185 2.31 1.05 -4.72
CA PRO A 185 1.31 0.10 -4.21
C PRO A 185 1.83 -1.33 -4.11
N LEU A 186 2.54 -1.83 -5.13
CA LEU A 186 3.06 -3.20 -5.10
C LEU A 186 4.05 -3.40 -3.95
N VAL A 187 5.00 -2.48 -3.78
CA VAL A 187 6.04 -2.56 -2.75
C VAL A 187 5.45 -2.34 -1.36
N GLU A 188 4.64 -1.30 -1.18
CA GLU A 188 4.07 -0.94 0.11
C GLU A 188 3.07 -1.99 0.59
N GLU A 189 2.19 -2.51 -0.27
CA GLU A 189 1.31 -3.60 0.14
C GLU A 189 2.09 -4.87 0.51
N TYR A 190 3.18 -5.18 -0.20
CA TYR A 190 4.06 -6.28 0.19
C TYR A 190 4.71 -6.06 1.57
N LEU A 191 5.30 -4.89 1.82
CA LEU A 191 6.01 -4.60 3.07
C LEU A 191 5.07 -4.51 4.27
N PHE A 192 3.96 -3.79 4.14
CA PHE A 192 3.07 -3.51 5.26
C PHE A 192 2.04 -4.61 5.49
N ARG A 193 1.46 -5.18 4.42
CA ARG A 193 0.37 -6.18 4.55
C ARG A 193 0.96 -7.57 4.51
N GLY A 194 1.77 -7.86 3.49
CA GLY A 194 2.51 -9.11 3.40
C GLY A 194 3.40 -9.33 4.62
N LEU A 195 4.53 -8.62 4.71
CA LEU A 195 5.54 -8.89 5.72
C LEU A 195 5.11 -8.48 7.13
N LEU A 196 4.89 -7.18 7.36
CA LEU A 196 4.67 -6.64 8.70
C LEU A 196 3.36 -7.15 9.31
N GLN A 197 2.22 -6.93 8.64
CA GLN A 197 0.93 -7.37 9.17
C GLN A 197 0.86 -8.90 9.26
N GLY A 198 1.37 -9.65 8.26
CA GLY A 198 1.45 -11.11 8.34
C GLY A 198 2.21 -11.60 9.57
N TRP A 199 3.36 -10.98 9.90
CA TRP A 199 4.12 -11.29 11.11
C TRP A 199 3.36 -10.89 12.39
N LEU A 200 2.72 -9.71 12.42
CA LEU A 200 1.93 -9.26 13.57
C LEU A 200 0.70 -10.15 13.81
N GLU A 201 0.06 -10.67 12.76
CA GLU A 201 -1.04 -11.62 12.87
C GLU A 201 -0.57 -12.94 13.47
N ARG A 202 0.61 -13.43 13.06
CA ARG A 202 1.25 -14.60 13.68
C ARG A 202 1.56 -14.36 15.16
N LEU A 203 2.09 -13.19 15.51
CA LEU A 203 2.33 -12.80 16.90
C LEU A 203 1.02 -12.77 17.70
N ALA A 204 -0.06 -12.28 17.11
CA ALA A 204 -1.37 -12.19 17.75
C ALA A 204 -2.04 -13.54 17.96
N ASP A 205 -1.74 -14.54 17.14
CA ASP A 205 -2.23 -15.90 17.31
C ASP A 205 -1.66 -16.55 18.59
N GLY A 206 -0.46 -16.15 19.03
CA GLY A 206 0.06 -16.47 20.37
C GLY A 206 0.44 -17.93 20.62
N HIS A 207 0.54 -18.74 19.56
CA HIS A 207 0.84 -20.17 19.63
C HIS A 207 2.33 -20.51 19.42
N ASP A 208 3.12 -19.55 18.89
CA ASP A 208 4.52 -19.78 18.54
C ASP A 208 5.49 -19.41 19.67
N ASP A 209 6.56 -20.20 19.81
CA ASP A 209 7.68 -19.89 20.70
C ASP A 209 8.40 -18.59 20.28
N PRO A 210 9.02 -17.84 21.21
CA PRO A 210 9.73 -16.59 20.90
C PRO A 210 10.79 -16.72 19.80
N LEU A 211 11.52 -17.84 19.76
CA LEU A 211 12.53 -18.08 18.72
C LEU A 211 11.90 -18.22 17.33
N VAL A 212 10.72 -18.82 17.24
CA VAL A 212 9.97 -18.97 15.99
C VAL A 212 9.43 -17.61 15.52
N LEU A 213 8.95 -16.78 16.44
CA LEU A 213 8.52 -15.41 16.13
C LEU A 213 9.66 -14.53 15.61
N ILE A 214 10.91 -14.80 16.02
CA ILE A 214 12.10 -14.07 15.57
C ILE A 214 12.66 -14.64 14.26
N LEU A 215 12.86 -15.96 14.19
CA LEU A 215 13.60 -16.63 13.12
C LEU A 215 12.72 -17.23 12.01
N GLY A 216 11.41 -17.31 12.22
CA GLY A 216 10.48 -17.99 11.31
C GLY A 216 10.54 -19.53 11.40
N ARG A 217 9.67 -20.20 10.65
CA ARG A 217 9.59 -21.67 10.57
C ARG A 217 9.02 -22.11 9.22
N ALA A 218 9.71 -23.05 8.57
CA ALA A 218 9.32 -23.60 7.27
C ALA A 218 8.07 -24.48 7.34
N ASP A 219 7.97 -25.34 8.36
CA ASP A 219 6.86 -26.28 8.49
C ASP A 219 5.70 -25.67 9.27
N GLN A 220 4.61 -25.35 8.57
CA GLN A 220 3.36 -24.91 9.18
C GLN A 220 2.17 -25.68 8.62
N ALA A 221 1.41 -26.30 9.53
CA ALA A 221 0.11 -26.85 9.19
C ALA A 221 -0.85 -25.68 8.88
N PRO A 222 -1.84 -25.88 8.00
CA PRO A 222 -2.92 -24.92 7.85
C PRO A 222 -3.55 -24.60 9.19
N SER A 223 -3.59 -23.32 9.54
CA SER A 223 -4.40 -22.88 10.68
C SER A 223 -5.85 -22.90 10.21
N VAL A 224 -6.58 -23.93 10.61
CA VAL A 224 -8.04 -24.01 10.44
C VAL A 224 -8.74 -23.12 11.48
N ALA A 225 -7.97 -22.50 12.39
CA ALA A 225 -8.52 -21.62 13.40
C ALA A 225 -9.23 -20.43 12.75
N ALA A 226 -10.39 -20.10 13.29
CA ALA A 226 -11.13 -18.88 12.99
C ALA A 226 -10.20 -17.66 13.06
N PRO A 227 -10.47 -16.56 12.32
CA PRO A 227 -9.64 -15.36 12.37
C PRO A 227 -9.31 -15.02 13.81
N GLY A 228 -8.02 -14.96 14.17
CA GLY A 228 -7.59 -14.55 15.50
C GLY A 228 -8.38 -13.30 15.90
N ALA A 229 -9.02 -13.32 17.07
CA ALA A 229 -9.96 -12.25 17.47
C ALA A 229 -9.29 -10.86 17.44
N ALA A 230 -7.97 -10.86 17.62
CA ALA A 230 -7.10 -9.70 17.56
C ALA A 230 -7.27 -8.88 16.26
N ARG A 231 -7.64 -7.61 16.43
CA ARG A 231 -7.70 -6.62 15.34
C ARG A 231 -6.50 -5.67 15.35
N TRP A 232 -5.69 -5.74 16.40
CA TRP A 232 -4.55 -4.85 16.61
C TRP A 232 -3.44 -4.99 15.54
N PRO A 233 -3.20 -6.17 14.89
CA PRO A 233 -2.19 -6.26 13.82
C PRO A 233 -2.46 -5.30 12.66
N VAL A 234 -3.74 -5.20 12.27
CA VAL A 234 -4.20 -4.26 11.23
C VAL A 234 -3.97 -2.81 11.68
N ALA A 235 -4.30 -2.48 12.93
CA ALA A 235 -4.14 -1.13 13.45
C ALA A 235 -2.67 -0.70 13.53
N VAL A 236 -1.79 -1.59 14.00
CA VAL A 236 -0.35 -1.31 14.11
C VAL A 236 0.28 -1.18 12.72
N SER A 237 0.00 -2.09 11.80
CA SER A 237 0.51 -1.98 10.42
C SER A 237 0.01 -0.70 9.72
N ALA A 238 -1.29 -0.38 9.85
CA ALA A 238 -1.87 0.83 9.29
C ALA A 238 -1.26 2.11 9.87
N PHE A 239 -0.99 2.13 11.18
CA PHE A 239 -0.35 3.27 11.83
C PHE A 239 1.10 3.46 11.38
N THR A 240 1.87 2.37 11.30
CA THR A 240 3.25 2.40 10.78
C THR A 240 3.30 2.88 9.33
N PHE A 241 2.36 2.45 8.49
CA PHE A 241 2.21 2.96 7.12
C PHE A 241 1.93 4.46 7.11
N ALA A 242 0.95 4.91 7.90
CA ALA A 242 0.53 6.30 7.92
C ALA A 242 1.63 7.26 8.42
N ILE A 243 2.32 6.92 9.52
CA ILE A 243 3.31 7.83 10.12
C ILE A 243 4.53 8.07 9.23
N LEU A 244 4.86 7.13 8.33
CA LEU A 244 5.92 7.32 7.34
C LEU A 244 5.56 8.38 6.27
N HIS A 245 4.30 8.81 6.23
CA HIS A 245 3.80 9.87 5.35
C HIS A 245 3.53 11.19 6.09
N VAL A 246 3.91 11.32 7.37
CA VAL A 246 3.65 12.52 8.18
C VAL A 246 4.31 13.78 7.60
N THR A 247 5.37 13.62 6.81
CA THR A 247 6.08 14.72 6.15
C THR A 247 5.33 15.33 4.97
N HIS A 248 4.22 14.71 4.52
CA HIS A 248 3.41 15.18 3.38
C HIS A 248 2.24 16.10 3.79
N GLY A 249 2.19 16.55 5.04
CA GLY A 249 1.09 17.37 5.56
C GLY A 249 0.01 16.51 6.22
N PRO A 250 -1.29 16.81 6.08
CA PRO A 250 -2.36 16.11 6.80
C PRO A 250 -2.67 14.70 6.25
N ASP A 251 -2.09 14.32 5.12
CA ASP A 251 -2.48 13.13 4.33
C ASP A 251 -2.30 11.80 5.08
N TRP A 252 -1.40 11.75 6.08
CA TRP A 252 -1.22 10.57 6.91
C TRP A 252 -2.52 10.13 7.63
N ILE A 253 -3.43 11.06 7.91
CA ILE A 253 -4.73 10.77 8.56
C ILE A 253 -5.66 9.98 7.61
N PRO A 254 -6.00 10.47 6.40
CA PRO A 254 -6.79 9.68 5.45
C PRO A 254 -6.05 8.41 5.00
N LEU A 255 -4.71 8.44 4.88
CA LEU A 255 -3.91 7.25 4.60
C LEU A 255 -4.01 6.20 5.71
N PHE A 256 -4.12 6.60 6.98
CA PHE A 256 -4.39 5.67 8.08
C PHE A 256 -5.75 4.97 7.91
N VAL A 257 -6.80 5.72 7.55
CA VAL A 257 -8.14 5.16 7.29
C VAL A 257 -8.13 4.21 6.10
N LEU A 258 -7.46 4.60 5.01
CA LEU A 258 -7.23 3.72 3.86
C LEU A 258 -6.52 2.43 4.31
N ALA A 259 -5.43 2.56 5.06
CA ALA A 259 -4.61 1.44 5.47
C ALA A 259 -5.33 0.47 6.41
N LEU A 260 -6.26 0.94 7.25
CA LEU A 260 -7.16 0.07 8.01
C LEU A 260 -8.05 -0.78 7.09
N GLY A 261 -8.57 -0.20 6.00
CA GLY A 261 -9.36 -0.91 4.99
C GLY A 261 -8.54 -1.96 4.24
N LEU A 262 -7.33 -1.57 3.78
CA LEU A 262 -6.40 -2.47 3.11
C LEU A 262 -5.96 -3.63 4.01
N GLY A 263 -5.62 -3.34 5.27
CA GLY A 263 -5.25 -4.35 6.24
C GLY A 263 -6.43 -5.26 6.60
N TYR A 264 -7.67 -4.75 6.64
CA TYR A 264 -8.86 -5.60 6.76
C TYR A 264 -9.01 -6.55 5.57
N LEU A 265 -8.85 -6.09 4.32
CA LEU A 265 -8.91 -6.94 3.14
C LEU A 265 -7.86 -8.06 3.20
N TYR A 266 -6.61 -7.70 3.50
CA TYR A 266 -5.53 -8.68 3.65
C TYR A 266 -5.85 -9.68 4.75
N ARG A 267 -6.30 -9.23 5.92
CA ARG A 267 -6.69 -10.12 7.01
C ARG A 267 -7.84 -11.07 6.64
N GLN A 268 -8.82 -10.64 5.85
CA GLN A 268 -9.92 -11.52 5.46
C GLN A 268 -9.49 -12.54 4.41
N THR A 269 -8.56 -12.17 3.53
CA THR A 269 -8.35 -12.90 2.28
C THR A 269 -6.99 -13.54 2.12
N HIS A 270 -6.00 -13.12 2.93
CA HIS A 270 -4.58 -13.40 2.74
C HIS A 270 -4.09 -13.09 1.32
N ARG A 271 -4.66 -12.07 0.65
CA ARG A 271 -4.33 -11.73 -0.74
C ARG A 271 -3.88 -10.28 -0.84
N LEU A 272 -2.75 -10.06 -1.51
CA LEU A 272 -2.18 -8.72 -1.71
C LEU A 272 -2.88 -7.97 -2.84
N LEU A 273 -3.28 -8.67 -3.90
CA LEU A 273 -3.80 -8.05 -5.12
C LEU A 273 -5.03 -7.13 -4.90
N PRO A 274 -6.03 -7.48 -4.07
CA PRO A 274 -7.12 -6.55 -3.77
C PRO A 274 -6.64 -5.24 -3.16
N ALA A 275 -5.67 -5.29 -2.24
CA ALA A 275 -5.11 -4.10 -1.60
C ALA A 275 -4.28 -3.27 -2.60
N ILE A 276 -3.46 -3.92 -3.43
CA ILE A 276 -2.68 -3.27 -4.50
C ILE A 276 -3.61 -2.52 -5.46
N VAL A 277 -4.75 -3.14 -5.83
CA VAL A 277 -5.74 -2.52 -6.73
C VAL A 277 -6.39 -1.30 -6.07
N VAL A 278 -6.84 -1.40 -4.81
CA VAL A 278 -7.44 -0.25 -4.10
C VAL A 278 -6.44 0.91 -4.02
N HIS A 279 -5.21 0.62 -3.62
CA HIS A 279 -4.16 1.61 -3.45
C HIS A 279 -3.78 2.25 -4.80
N GLY A 280 -3.53 1.44 -5.83
CA GLY A 280 -3.23 1.94 -7.18
C GLY A 280 -4.36 2.78 -7.76
N LEU A 281 -5.63 2.39 -7.58
CA LEU A 281 -6.78 3.19 -8.02
C LEU A 281 -6.89 4.52 -7.29
N LEU A 282 -6.61 4.56 -5.98
CA LEU A 282 -6.59 5.82 -5.23
C LEU A 282 -5.50 6.77 -5.74
N ASN A 283 -4.30 6.25 -5.96
CA ASN A 283 -3.17 7.03 -6.48
C ASN A 283 -3.46 7.51 -7.92
N ALA A 284 -4.03 6.65 -8.76
CA ALA A 284 -4.42 7.01 -10.12
C ALA A 284 -5.49 8.11 -10.14
N CYS A 285 -6.52 8.02 -9.29
CA CYS A 285 -7.54 9.06 -9.19
C CYS A 285 -6.96 10.39 -8.69
N SER A 286 -6.10 10.35 -7.66
CA SER A 286 -5.47 11.56 -7.12
C SER A 286 -4.58 12.25 -8.17
N LEU A 287 -3.79 11.48 -8.91
CA LEU A 287 -2.97 12.00 -10.01
C LEU A 287 -3.82 12.50 -11.18
N LEU A 288 -4.90 11.80 -11.54
CA LEU A 288 -5.78 12.22 -12.63
C LEU A 288 -6.44 13.56 -12.31
N VAL A 289 -6.97 13.73 -11.09
CA VAL A 289 -7.57 15.00 -10.64
C VAL A 289 -6.57 16.14 -10.79
N LEU A 290 -5.30 15.91 -10.43
CA LEU A 290 -4.26 16.92 -10.55
C LEU A 290 -3.88 17.23 -12.01
N LEU A 291 -3.76 16.22 -12.86
CA LEU A 291 -3.34 16.41 -14.25
C LEU A 291 -4.41 17.12 -15.10
N VAL A 292 -5.67 17.14 -14.65
CA VAL A 292 -6.77 17.81 -15.34
C VAL A 292 -7.19 19.13 -14.70
N SER A 293 -6.66 19.47 -13.51
CA SER A 293 -6.92 20.72 -12.78
C SER A 293 -5.91 21.82 -13.09
#